data_AF-A0A1Z8XAH5-F1
#
_entry.id   AF-A0A1Z8XAH5-F1
#
_cell.length_a   1.000
_cell.length_b   1.000
_cell.length_c   1.000
_cell.angle_alpha   90.00
_cell.angle_beta   90.00
_cell.angle_gamma   90.00
#
_symmetry.space_group_name_H-M   'P 1'
#
loop_
_entity.id
_entity.type
_entity.pdbx_description
1 polymer ?
#
loop_
_entity_poly.entity_id
_entity_poly.type
_entity_poly.pdbx_seq_one_letter_code
_entity_poly.pdbx_strand_id
1 'polypeptide(L)'
;MNNIQRRELLEESGWRDIFPPDGVEVVNHYVMMGIGQVIVLRMPPDLLRRTNVAIERGAWGAYQTEFYITYDLIEANNLSQ
;
A
#
# COMPACT_ATOMS: atom_id res chain seq x y z
N MET A 1 4.83 -0.75 19.61
CA MET A 1 4.45 -2.17 19.44
C MET A 1 5.69 -2.98 19.08
N ASN A 2 5.91 -4.12 19.74
CA ASN A 2 7.04 -5.00 19.39
C ASN A 2 6.75 -5.81 18.12
N ASN A 3 7.74 -6.55 17.60
CA ASN A 3 7.61 -7.27 16.33
C ASN A 3 6.62 -8.43 16.38
N ILE A 4 6.39 -9.04 17.56
CA ILE A 4 5.46 -10.17 17.73
C ILE A 4 4.02 -9.65 17.67
N GLN A 5 3.72 -8.65 18.49
CA GLN A 5 2.41 -8.01 18.53
C GLN A 5 1.99 -7.45 17.16
N ARG A 6 2.94 -6.90 16.41
CA ARG A 6 2.68 -6.42 15.04
C ARG A 6 2.25 -7.55 14.12
N ARG A 7 2.95 -8.68 14.20
CA ARG A 7 2.64 -9.84 13.36
C ARG A 7 1.26 -10.41 13.66
N GLU A 8 0.92 -10.53 14.94
CA GLU A 8 -0.40 -10.98 15.38
C GLU A 8 -1.49 -10.06 14.84
N LEU A 9 -1.33 -8.73 14.97
CA LEU A 9 -2.29 -7.76 14.45
C LEU A 9 -2.50 -7.88 12.92
N LEU A 10 -1.41 -8.09 12.16
CA LEU A 10 -1.49 -8.29 10.71
C LEU A 10 -2.15 -9.63 10.32
N GLU A 11 -2.00 -10.66 11.15
CA GLU A 11 -2.64 -11.96 10.95
C GLU A 11 -4.14 -11.86 11.29
N GLU A 12 -4.50 -11.22 12.41
CA GLU A 12 -5.89 -10.98 12.81
C GLU A 12 -6.65 -10.10 11.82
N SER A 13 -6.00 -9.11 11.22
CA SER A 13 -6.62 -8.22 10.23
C SER A 13 -6.80 -8.85 8.85
N GLY A 14 -6.25 -10.05 8.62
CA GLY A 14 -6.26 -10.70 7.31
C GLY A 14 -5.44 -9.93 6.27
N TRP A 15 -4.42 -9.17 6.68
CA TRP A 15 -3.62 -8.30 5.81
C TRP A 15 -3.14 -9.01 4.53
N ARG A 16 -2.64 -10.25 4.70
CA ARG A 16 -2.10 -11.06 3.60
C ARG A 16 -3.15 -11.46 2.56
N ASP A 17 -4.42 -11.47 2.93
CA ASP A 17 -5.52 -11.89 2.07
C ASP A 17 -6.14 -10.70 1.32
N ILE A 18 -6.01 -9.48 1.86
CA ILE A 18 -6.64 -8.27 1.30
C ILE A 18 -5.66 -7.36 0.55
N PHE A 19 -4.34 -7.55 0.74
CA PHE A 19 -3.31 -6.71 0.15
C PHE A 19 -2.24 -7.51 -0.61
N PRO A 20 -1.86 -7.09 -1.83
CA PRO A 20 -2.48 -6.02 -2.61
C PRO A 20 -3.87 -6.43 -3.14
N PRO A 21 -4.82 -5.51 -3.30
CA PRO A 21 -6.08 -5.81 -3.98
C PRO A 21 -5.86 -6.23 -5.44
N ASP A 22 -6.81 -6.98 -6.01
CA ASP A 22 -6.76 -7.34 -7.44
C ASP A 22 -6.62 -6.09 -8.33
N GLY A 23 -5.70 -6.16 -9.28
CA GLY A 23 -5.39 -5.05 -10.21
C GLY A 23 -4.39 -4.03 -9.67
N VAL A 24 -3.87 -4.22 -8.44
CA VAL A 24 -2.80 -3.40 -7.85
C VAL A 24 -1.49 -4.18 -7.91
N GLU A 25 -0.46 -3.58 -8.50
CA GLU A 25 0.88 -4.13 -8.61
C GLU A 25 1.78 -3.57 -7.48
N VAL A 26 2.51 -4.45 -6.79
CA VAL A 26 3.63 -4.05 -5.92
C VAL A 26 4.88 -3.93 -6.78
N VAL A 27 5.25 -2.71 -7.14
CA VAL A 27 6.41 -2.43 -7.99
C VAL A 27 7.72 -2.58 -7.23
N ASN A 28 7.74 -2.21 -5.95
CA ASN A 28 8.92 -2.34 -5.10
C ASN A 28 8.52 -2.49 -3.64
N HIS A 29 9.35 -3.19 -2.87
CA HIS A 29 9.21 -3.32 -1.42
C HIS A 29 10.60 -3.39 -0.77
N TYR A 30 10.93 -2.38 0.03
CA TYR A 30 12.23 -2.30 0.68
C TYR A 30 12.14 -1.66 2.06
N VAL A 31 13.14 -1.93 2.90
CA VAL A 31 13.26 -1.36 4.24
C VAL A 31 14.23 -0.18 4.17
N MET A 32 13.74 1.01 4.47
CA MET A 32 14.57 2.20 4.65
C MET A 32 14.88 2.40 6.13
N MET A 33 16.18 2.45 6.46
CA MET A 33 16.65 2.70 7.82
C MET A 33 16.08 4.03 8.34
N GLY A 34 15.44 4.01 9.51
CA GLY A 34 14.84 5.19 10.14
C GLY A 34 13.43 5.54 9.67
N ILE A 35 12.93 4.98 8.56
CA ILE A 35 11.57 5.19 8.05
C ILE A 35 10.72 3.93 8.24
N GLY A 36 11.26 2.77 7.87
CA GLY A 36 10.58 1.48 7.94
C GLY A 36 10.30 0.86 6.57
N GLN A 37 9.14 0.24 6.43
CA GLN A 37 8.72 -0.45 5.21
C GLN A 37 8.26 0.57 4.17
N VAL A 38 8.86 0.55 2.98
CA VAL A 38 8.44 1.37 1.84
C VAL A 38 7.95 0.44 0.73
N ILE A 39 6.70 0.62 0.35
CA ILE A 39 6.03 -0.15 -0.70
C ILE A 39 5.64 0.82 -1.81
N VAL A 40 6.06 0.53 -3.03
CA VAL A 40 5.68 1.30 -4.23
C VAL A 40 4.59 0.52 -4.94
N LEU A 41 3.44 1.17 -5.16
CA LEU A 41 2.27 0.57 -5.79
C LEU A 41 2.00 1.22 -7.15
N ARG A 42 1.64 0.39 -8.14
CA ARG A 42 1.08 0.85 -9.41
C ARG A 42 -0.33 0.29 -9.55
N MET A 43 -1.27 1.14 -9.94
CA MET A 43 -2.66 0.76 -10.12
C MET A 43 -3.39 1.77 -11.01
N PRO A 44 -4.47 1.35 -11.70
CA PRO A 44 -5.43 2.27 -12.28
C PRO A 44 -6.02 3.25 -11.25
N PRO A 45 -6.37 4.50 -11.64
CA PRO A 45 -6.87 5.51 -10.71
C PRO A 45 -8.14 5.11 -9.95
N ASP A 46 -9.02 4.30 -10.55
CA ASP A 46 -10.27 3.83 -9.95
C ASP A 46 -10.06 2.87 -8.77
N LEU A 47 -8.88 2.23 -8.70
CA LEU A 47 -8.54 1.33 -7.60
C LEU A 47 -7.98 2.04 -6.36
N LEU A 48 -7.64 3.33 -6.44
CA LEU A 48 -7.06 4.09 -5.33
C LEU A 48 -7.86 3.95 -4.03
N ARG A 49 -9.19 4.07 -4.11
CA ARG A 49 -10.08 3.91 -2.95
C ARG A 49 -10.03 2.50 -2.38
N ARG A 50 -10.04 1.47 -3.23
CA ARG A 50 -10.00 0.06 -2.79
C ARG A 50 -8.68 -0.23 -2.08
N THR A 51 -7.58 0.29 -2.61
CA THR A 51 -6.23 0.18 -2.02
C THR A 51 -6.14 0.87 -0.67
N ASN A 52 -6.65 2.10 -0.54
CA ASN A 52 -6.68 2.80 0.74
C ASN A 52 -7.45 1.99 1.79
N VAL A 53 -8.64 1.49 1.45
CA VAL A 53 -9.44 0.67 2.37
C VAL A 53 -8.72 -0.62 2.78
N ALA A 54 -8.00 -1.28 1.88
CA ALA A 54 -7.23 -2.48 2.21
C ALA A 54 -6.11 -2.17 3.22
N ILE A 55 -5.43 -1.04 3.06
CA ILE A 55 -4.37 -0.59 3.98
C ILE A 55 -4.95 -0.16 5.33
N GLU A 56 -6.05 0.58 5.32
CA GLU A 56 -6.76 0.99 6.54
C GLU A 56 -7.28 -0.20 7.34
N ARG A 57 -7.80 -1.24 6.67
CA ARG A 57 -8.31 -2.43 7.35
C ARG A 57 -7.22 -3.38 7.82
N GLY A 58 -6.12 -3.48 7.06
CA GLY A 58 -5.11 -4.51 7.31
C GLY A 58 -3.88 -4.03 8.08
N ALA A 59 -3.36 -2.84 7.76
CA ALA A 59 -2.08 -2.36 8.27
C ALA A 59 -2.21 -1.27 9.34
N TRP A 60 -3.40 -0.68 9.52
CA TRP A 60 -3.60 0.36 10.53
C TRP A 60 -3.37 -0.20 11.93
N GLY A 61 -2.50 0.47 12.69
CA GLY A 61 -2.09 0.07 14.02
C GLY A 61 -0.82 -0.78 14.02
N ALA A 62 -0.58 -1.56 12.96
CA ALA A 62 0.68 -2.30 12.75
C ALA A 62 1.85 -1.36 12.43
N TYR A 63 1.55 -0.31 11.67
CA TYR A 63 2.49 0.71 11.23
C TYR A 63 1.87 2.11 11.31
N GLN A 64 2.71 3.12 11.53
CA GLN A 64 2.39 4.49 11.13
C GLN A 64 2.52 4.53 9.60
N THR A 65 1.45 4.88 8.91
CA THR A 65 1.37 4.80 7.45
C THR A 65 1.23 6.21 6.87
N GLU A 66 2.03 6.51 5.85
CA GLU A 66 1.99 7.76 5.10
C GLU A 66 1.88 7.45 3.62
N PHE A 67 1.12 8.28 2.88
CA PHE A 67 0.86 8.08 1.46
C PHE A 67 1.44 9.22 0.63
N TYR A 68 2.24 8.85 -0.36
CA TYR A 68 2.84 9.76 -1.33
C TYR A 68 2.34 9.39 -2.72
N ILE A 69 1.27 10.03 -3.16
CA ILE A 69 0.66 9.75 -4.47
C ILE A 69 1.51 10.38 -5.56
N THR A 70 1.88 9.58 -6.55
CA THR A 70 2.55 10.04 -7.77
C THR A 70 1.75 9.54 -8.97
N TYR A 71 1.72 10.33 -10.04
CA TYR A 71 1.08 9.97 -11.30
C TYR A 71 2.16 9.88 -12.38
N ASP A 72 2.03 8.90 -13.27
CA ASP A 72 2.85 8.88 -14.47
C ASP A 72 2.35 9.98 -15.41
N LEU A 73 3.11 11.08 -15.46
CA LEU A 73 2.74 12.26 -16.23
C LEU A 73 2.83 11.99 -17.75
N ILE A 74 3.60 10.99 -18.17
CA ILE A 74 3.80 10.68 -19.60
C ILE A 74 2.57 9.97 -20.16
N GLU A 75 1.97 9.04 -19.41
CA GLU A 75 0.69 8.41 -19.81
C GLU A 75 -0.49 9.39 -19.76
N ALA A 76 -0.53 10.28 -18.76
CA ALA A 76 -1.63 11.24 -18.60
C ALA A 76 -1.83 12.15 -19.82
N ASN A 77 -0.75 12.57 -20.49
CA ASN A 77 -0.82 13.43 -21.68
C ASN A 77 -1.35 12.72 -22.95
N ASN A 78 -1.26 11.38 -23.01
CA ASN A 78 -1.70 10.60 -24.17
C ASN A 78 -3.20 10.27 -24.11
N LEU A 79 -3.84 10.42 -22.94
CA LEU A 79 -5.29 10.22 -22.75
C LEU A 79 -6.10 11.51 -22.94
N SER A 80 -5.44 12.66 -23.10
CA SER A 80 -6.06 13.98 -23.26
C SER A 80 -6.01 14.54 -24.70
N GLN A 81 -5.60 13.74 -25.67
CA GLN A 81 -5.65 14.04 -27.12
C GLN A 81 -6.62 13.10 -27.83
#